data_AF-A0A968JGZ9-F1
#
_entry.id   AF-A0A968JGZ9-F1
#
_cell.length_a   1.000
_cell.length_b   1.000
_cell.length_c   1.000
_cell.angle_alpha   90.00
_cell.angle_beta   90.00
_cell.angle_gamma   90.00
#
_symmetry.space_group_name_H-M   'P 1'
#
loop_
_entity.id
_entity.type
_entity.pdbx_description
1 polymer ?
#
loop_
_entity_poly.entity_id
_entity_poly.type
_entity_poly.pdbx_seq_one_letter_code
_entity_poly.pdbx_strand_id
1 'polypeptide(L)'
;MKTQDTIDLEKELTLFSKYNINKPVYANQYKIDTVFTENQQLKAIIYDALDEKLITRQLKIEFDTIQQISAIHLHALSQTNVIKAESKGTYRPNFGYAMQNQQK
;
A
#
# COMPACT_ATOMS: atom_id res chain seq x y z
N MET A 1 -17.01 -6.54 -27.18
CA MET A 1 -15.88 -6.18 -26.29
C MET A 1 -16.45 -5.96 -24.90
N LYS A 2 -16.07 -6.79 -23.91
CA LYS A 2 -16.44 -6.56 -22.51
C LYS A 2 -15.51 -5.49 -21.95
N THR A 3 -16.09 -4.37 -21.56
CA THR A 3 -15.42 -3.24 -20.90
C THR A 3 -14.77 -3.71 -19.60
N GLN A 4 -13.47 -3.45 -19.46
CA GLN A 4 -12.69 -3.68 -18.24
C GLN A 4 -13.40 -3.05 -17.04
N ASP A 5 -13.69 -3.87 -16.05
CA ASP A 5 -14.06 -3.42 -14.71
C ASP A 5 -12.97 -2.45 -14.23
N THR A 6 -13.31 -1.17 -14.23
CA THR A 6 -12.49 -0.12 -13.65
C THR A 6 -12.50 -0.39 -12.16
N ILE A 7 -11.45 -1.03 -11.67
CA ILE A 7 -11.21 -1.21 -10.23
C ILE A 7 -11.32 0.18 -9.60
N ASP A 8 -12.35 0.40 -8.81
CA ASP A 8 -12.62 1.66 -8.12
C ASP A 8 -11.62 1.75 -6.96
N LEU A 9 -10.39 2.09 -7.30
CA LEU A 9 -9.27 2.20 -6.38
C LEU A 9 -9.59 3.17 -5.24
N GLU A 10 -10.43 4.18 -5.46
CA GLU A 10 -10.88 5.05 -4.38
C GLU A 10 -11.66 4.28 -3.31
N LYS A 11 -12.62 3.42 -3.70
CA LYS A 11 -13.37 2.61 -2.73
C LYS A 11 -12.49 1.61 -1.99
N GLU A 12 -11.56 0.97 -2.67
CA GLU A 12 -10.71 -0.05 -2.04
C GLU A 12 -9.61 0.57 -1.17
N LEU A 13 -9.07 1.72 -1.60
CA LEU A 13 -8.13 2.52 -0.82
C LEU A 13 -8.79 3.30 0.31
N THR A 14 -10.12 3.41 0.33
CA THR A 14 -10.86 3.99 1.46
C THR A 14 -10.60 3.21 2.75
N LEU A 15 -10.31 1.90 2.70
CA LEU A 15 -9.91 1.14 3.90
C LEU A 15 -8.54 1.58 4.45
N PHE A 16 -7.69 2.14 3.58
CA PHE A 16 -6.43 2.78 3.91
C PHE A 16 -6.56 4.28 4.19
N SER A 17 -7.75 4.88 4.06
CA SER A 17 -7.98 6.30 4.39
C SER A 17 -7.62 6.62 5.86
N LYS A 18 -7.82 5.67 6.79
CA LYS A 18 -7.39 5.77 8.20
C LYS A 18 -5.88 5.90 8.38
N TYR A 19 -5.12 5.50 7.35
CA TYR A 19 -3.67 5.59 7.27
C TYR A 19 -3.21 6.83 6.50
N ASN A 20 -4.13 7.73 6.15
CA ASN A 20 -3.92 9.04 5.53
C ASN A 20 -3.14 9.01 4.20
N ILE A 21 -3.08 7.86 3.50
CA ILE A 21 -2.32 7.72 2.25
C ILE A 21 -2.81 8.62 1.10
N ASN A 22 -4.04 9.15 1.19
CA ASN A 22 -4.67 9.94 0.13
C ASN A 22 -4.54 11.45 0.28
N LYS A 23 -3.83 12.00 1.29
CA LYS A 23 -3.67 13.47 1.37
C LYS A 23 -2.46 13.92 0.54
N PRO A 24 -2.62 14.92 -0.36
CA PRO A 24 -1.53 15.48 -1.16
C PRO A 24 -0.33 15.96 -0.32
N VAL A 25 -0.58 16.43 0.90
CA VAL A 25 0.44 16.89 1.86
C VAL A 25 1.43 15.78 2.26
N TYR A 26 1.04 14.50 2.11
CA TYR A 26 1.92 13.36 2.38
C TYR A 26 2.76 12.95 1.18
N ALA A 27 2.47 13.39 -0.05
CA ALA A 27 3.30 13.04 -1.21
C ALA A 27 4.78 13.41 -1.01
N ASN A 28 5.08 14.50 -0.29
CA ASN A 28 6.44 14.93 0.04
C ASN A 28 7.03 14.24 1.29
N GLN A 29 6.23 13.44 1.99
CA GLN A 29 6.63 12.71 3.21
C GLN A 29 6.90 11.24 2.94
N TYR A 30 6.82 10.81 1.67
CA TYR A 30 7.17 9.46 1.24
C TYR A 30 8.20 9.54 0.11
N LYS A 31 9.26 8.74 0.23
CA LYS A 31 10.15 8.43 -0.88
C LYS A 31 9.42 7.46 -1.80
N ILE A 32 9.41 7.76 -3.09
CA ILE A 32 8.79 6.90 -4.11
C ILE A 32 9.90 6.20 -4.88
N ASP A 33 9.91 4.86 -4.84
CA ASP A 33 10.78 4.02 -5.64
C ASP A 33 9.94 3.18 -6.61
N THR A 34 10.38 3.10 -7.87
CA THR A 34 9.71 2.31 -8.91
C THR A 34 10.58 1.13 -9.31
N VAL A 35 10.00 -0.07 -9.26
CA VAL A 35 10.69 -1.32 -9.61
C VAL A 35 10.15 -1.81 -10.95
N PHE A 36 11.06 -2.09 -11.86
CA PHE A 36 10.76 -2.68 -13.17
C PHE A 36 11.19 -4.14 -13.22
N THR A 37 10.55 -4.93 -14.08
CA THR A 37 11.03 -6.25 -14.47
C THR A 37 12.24 -6.12 -15.42
N GLU A 38 12.93 -7.22 -15.68
CA GLU A 38 14.02 -7.27 -16.67
C GLU A 38 13.57 -6.84 -18.07
N ASN A 39 12.28 -7.04 -18.38
CA ASN A 39 11.64 -6.62 -19.63
C ASN A 39 11.16 -5.15 -19.59
N GLN A 40 11.62 -4.35 -18.62
CA GLN A 40 11.22 -2.95 -18.41
C GLN A 40 9.73 -2.73 -18.17
N GLN A 41 9.00 -3.76 -17.72
CA GLN A 41 7.60 -3.61 -17.33
C GLN A 41 7.51 -3.18 -15.87
N LEU A 42 6.54 -2.33 -15.54
CA LEU A 42 6.31 -1.90 -14.17
C LEU A 42 5.97 -3.11 -13.29
N LYS A 43 6.78 -3.37 -12.26
CA LYS A 43 6.60 -4.48 -11.33
C LYS A 43 5.99 -4.01 -10.01
N ALA A 44 6.51 -2.90 -9.47
CA ALA A 44 6.01 -2.35 -8.22
C ALA A 44 6.29 -0.86 -8.10
N ILE A 45 5.49 -0.17 -7.30
CA ILE A 45 5.77 1.17 -6.78
C ILE A 45 5.79 1.06 -5.25
N ILE A 46 6.84 1.58 -4.63
CA ILE A 46 7.06 1.55 -3.19
C ILE A 46 7.08 2.99 -2.68
N TYR A 47 6.28 3.26 -1.66
CA TYR A 47 6.22 4.51 -0.94
C TYR A 47 6.74 4.26 0.47
N ASP A 48 7.91 4.79 0.80
CA ASP A 48 8.54 4.67 2.12
C ASP A 48 8.46 5.99 2.88
N ALA A 49 7.97 5.96 4.12
CA ALA A 49 7.85 7.15 4.94
C ALA A 49 9.21 7.78 5.22
N LEU A 50 9.32 9.08 4.98
CA LEU A 50 10.51 9.90 5.30
C LEU A 50 10.49 10.40 6.76
N ASP A 51 9.31 10.51 7.36
CA ASP A 51 9.13 10.98 8.74
C ASP A 51 8.79 9.82 9.69
N GLU A 52 9.56 9.70 10.77
CA GLU A 52 9.33 8.75 11.85
C GLU A 52 8.01 8.98 12.61
N LYS A 53 7.34 10.11 12.43
CA LYS A 53 6.01 10.37 13.04
C LYS A 53 4.87 9.73 12.26
N LEU A 54 5.10 9.29 11.02
CA LEU A 54 4.07 8.67 10.20
C LEU A 54 3.73 7.25 10.68
N ILE A 55 2.44 7.02 10.89
CA ILE A 55 1.89 5.72 11.27
C ILE A 55 2.15 4.71 10.15
N THR A 56 1.91 5.09 8.90
CA THR A 56 2.19 4.27 7.72
C THR A 56 3.66 4.38 7.39
N ARG A 57 4.38 3.26 7.45
CA ARG A 57 5.81 3.16 7.16
C ARG A 57 6.07 2.87 5.70
N GLN A 58 5.30 1.96 5.13
CA GLN A 58 5.46 1.57 3.74
C GLN A 58 4.11 1.26 3.12
N LEU A 59 3.94 1.71 1.88
CA LEU A 59 2.91 1.23 0.98
C LEU A 59 3.60 0.68 -0.27
N LYS A 60 3.32 -0.56 -0.62
CA LYS A 60 3.84 -1.18 -1.84
C LYS A 60 2.68 -1.64 -2.71
N ILE A 61 2.68 -1.20 -3.96
CA ILE A 61 1.71 -1.59 -4.97
C ILE A 61 2.45 -2.49 -5.95
N GLU A 62 1.98 -3.72 -6.12
CA GLU A 62 2.51 -4.68 -7.08
C GLU A 62 1.62 -4.74 -8.31
N PHE A 63 2.24 -4.92 -9.47
CA PHE A 63 1.56 -5.05 -10.75
C PHE A 63 1.83 -6.44 -11.35
N ASP A 64 0.86 -6.98 -12.07
CA ASP A 64 1.00 -8.20 -12.85
C ASP A 64 1.61 -7.95 -14.23
N THR A 65 1.74 -9.00 -15.03
CA THR A 65 2.34 -8.96 -16.37
C THR A 65 1.51 -8.17 -17.38
N ILE A 66 0.24 -7.87 -17.09
CA ILE A 66 -0.66 -7.06 -17.91
C ILE A 66 -0.84 -5.64 -17.35
N GLN A 67 0.02 -5.22 -16.42
CA GLN A 67 0.04 -3.91 -15.76
C GLN A 67 -1.21 -3.59 -14.94
N GLN A 68 -1.91 -4.61 -14.42
CA GLN A 68 -2.95 -4.43 -13.42
C GLN A 68 -2.40 -4.64 -12.02
N ILE A 69 -3.02 -4.03 -11.01
CA ILE A 69 -2.61 -4.23 -9.62
C ILE A 69 -2.84 -5.69 -9.23
N SER A 70 -1.79 -6.35 -8.76
CA SER A 70 -1.85 -7.73 -8.29
C SER A 70 -1.94 -7.81 -6.76
N ALA A 71 -1.33 -6.85 -6.06
CA ALA A 71 -1.40 -6.74 -4.61
C ALA A 71 -1.10 -5.32 -4.14
N ILE A 72 -1.65 -4.97 -2.97
CA ILE A 72 -1.25 -3.78 -2.21
C ILE A 72 -0.84 -4.23 -0.83
N HIS A 73 0.38 -3.90 -0.43
CA HIS A 73 0.93 -4.18 0.89
C HIS A 73 1.06 -2.91 1.68
N LEU A 74 0.60 -2.95 2.93
CA LEU A 74 0.73 -1.87 3.88
C LEU A 74 1.60 -2.34 5.04
N HIS A 75 2.57 -1.53 5.44
CA HIS A 75 3.22 -1.65 6.74
C HIS A 75 2.96 -0.38 7.54
N ALA A 76 2.44 -0.55 8.76
CA ALA A 76 2.13 0.55 9.65
C ALA A 76 2.54 0.20 11.08
N LEU A 77 2.83 1.23 11.87
CA LEU A 77 2.90 1.11 13.33
C LEU A 77 1.51 1.33 13.91
N SER A 78 1.16 0.55 14.93
CA SER A 78 0.01 0.84 15.78
C SER A 78 0.54 1.36 17.11
N GLN A 79 0.25 2.63 17.40
CA GLN A 79 0.54 3.23 18.70
C GLN A 79 -0.59 2.84 19.66
N THR A 80 -0.38 1.78 20.43
CA THR A 80 -1.01 1.69 21.75
C THR A 80 0.03 2.16 22.77
N ASN A 81 -0.37 2.95 23.77
CA ASN A 81 0.50 3.70 24.70
C ASN A 81 1.46 2.83 25.57
N VAL A 82 1.61 1.54 25.27
CA VAL A 82 2.35 0.57 26.10
C VAL A 82 3.23 -0.35 25.25
N ILE A 83 2.96 -0.56 23.95
CA ILE A 83 3.67 -1.54 23.10
C ILE A 83 3.84 -0.99 21.68
N LYS A 84 5.07 -1.04 21.13
CA LYS A 84 5.31 -0.81 19.70
C LYS A 84 4.81 -2.03 18.92
N ALA A 85 3.58 -1.99 18.45
CA ALA A 85 3.00 -3.05 17.65
C ALA A 85 3.06 -2.71 16.15
N GLU A 86 3.44 -3.69 15.32
CA GLU A 86 3.49 -3.53 13.86
C GLU A 86 2.27 -4.19 13.22
N SER A 87 1.71 -3.52 12.22
CA SER A 87 0.60 -4.02 11.42
C SER A 87 1.04 -4.17 9.98
N LYS A 88 0.81 -5.34 9.41
CA LYS A 88 1.01 -5.63 7.99
C LYS A 88 -0.34 -5.94 7.35
N GLY A 89 -0.71 -5.15 6.36
CA GLY A 89 -1.89 -5.36 5.54
C GLY A 89 -1.50 -5.91 4.17
N THR A 90 -2.31 -6.80 3.63
CA THR A 90 -2.22 -7.18 2.22
C THR A 90 -3.61 -7.22 1.63
N TYR A 91 -3.80 -6.48 0.55
CA TYR A 91 -4.97 -6.52 -0.29
C TYR A 91 -4.61 -7.21 -1.62
N ARG A 92 -5.50 -8.07 -2.11
CA ARG A 92 -5.39 -8.73 -3.41
C ARG A 92 -6.73 -8.64 -4.14
N PRO A 93 -6.77 -8.07 -5.34
CA PRO A 93 -7.98 -8.07 -6.17
C PRO A 93 -8.53 -9.49 -6.33
N ASN A 94 -9.86 -9.62 -6.20
CA ASN A 94 -10.61 -10.90 -6.25
C ASN A 94 -10.41 -11.85 -5.04
N PHE A 95 -9.49 -11.58 -4.12
CA PHE A 95 -9.26 -12.40 -2.92
C PHE A 95 -9.56 -11.66 -1.61
N GLY A 96 -9.66 -10.33 -1.64
CA GLY A 96 -9.98 -9.50 -0.48
C GLY A 96 -8.73 -9.02 0.27
N TYR A 97 -8.86 -8.77 1.57
CA TYR A 97 -7.79 -8.22 2.40
C TYR A 97 -7.49 -9.09 3.62
N ALA A 98 -6.23 -9.06 4.06
CA ALA A 98 -5.76 -9.66 5.29
C ALA A 98 -4.94 -8.63 6.08
N MET A 99 -5.13 -8.61 7.40
CA MET A 99 -4.36 -7.79 8.33
C MET A 99 -3.70 -8.71 9.35
N GLN A 100 -2.39 -8.59 9.51
CA GLN A 100 -1.60 -9.29 10.51
C GLN A 100 -1.01 -8.26 11.46
N ASN A 101 -1.31 -8.39 12.75
CA ASN A 101 -0.71 -7.58 13.79
C ASN A 101 0.37 -8.40 14.49
N GLN A 102 1.59 -7.89 14.52
CA GLN A 102 2.70 -8.46 15.24
C GLN A 102 2.98 -7.58 16.45
N GLN A 103 2.73 -8.14 17.64
CA GLN A 103 3.09 -7.53 18.92
C GLN A 103 4.42 -8.16 19.37
N LYS A 104 5.40 -7.33 19.72
CA LYS A 104 6.64 -7.76 20.38
C LYS A 104 6.58 -7.43 21.85
#